data_AF-A0A4Q4CU84-F1
#
_entry.id   AF-A0A4Q4CU84-F1
#
_cell.length_a   1.000
_cell.length_b   1.000
_cell.length_c   1.000
_cell.angle_alpha   90.00
_cell.angle_beta   90.00
_cell.angle_gamma   90.00
#
_symmetry.space_group_name_H-M   'P 1'
#
loop_
_entity.id
_entity.type
_entity.pdbx_description
1 polymer ?
#
loop_
_entity_poly.entity_id
_entity_poly.type
_entity_poly.pdbx_seq_one_letter_code
_entity_poly.pdbx_strand_id
1 'polypeptide(L)'
;MSWSLYVVQLLASAVLALLAVTSVFMTDSCGSVDDEPRVCDMGYFGSTLVGYWVLLVVLVVVVPLVIVRTTHRDRASWPWALLGLAALAAVTVLFVFLMTR
;
A
#
# COMPACT_ATOMS: atom_id res chain seq x y z
N MET A 1 -0.71 3.92 23.93
CA MET A 1 0.01 3.00 23.03
C MET A 1 -0.62 2.86 21.64
N SER A 2 -1.95 2.88 21.49
CA SER A 2 -2.61 2.83 20.16
C SER A 2 -2.28 4.02 19.26
N TRP A 3 -2.13 5.22 19.83
CA TRP A 3 -1.79 6.44 19.08
C TRP A 3 -0.42 6.39 18.39
N SER A 4 0.61 5.89 19.07
CA SER A 4 1.95 5.75 18.48
C SER A 4 1.97 4.74 17.33
N LEU A 5 1.22 3.63 17.45
CA LEU A 5 1.07 2.66 16.36
C LEU A 5 0.35 3.27 15.15
N TYR A 6 -0.65 4.11 15.39
CA TYR A 6 -1.34 4.83 14.31
C TYR A 6 -0.42 5.82 13.59
N VAL A 7 0.39 6.59 14.32
CA VAL A 7 1.38 7.51 13.73
C VAL A 7 2.41 6.75 12.89
N VAL A 8 2.93 5.62 13.41
CA VAL A 8 3.85 4.75 12.67
C VAL A 8 3.19 4.20 11.40
N GLN A 9 1.91 3.83 11.48
CA GLN A 9 1.18 3.33 10.32
C GLN A 9 0.92 4.41 9.26
N LEU A 10 0.60 5.64 9.67
CA LEU A 10 0.50 6.79 8.77
C LEU A 10 1.84 7.06 8.09
N LEU A 11 2.93 7.11 8.85
CA LEU A 11 4.27 7.29 8.29
C LEU A 11 4.64 6.16 7.32
N ALA A 12 4.37 4.91 7.67
CA ALA A 12 4.60 3.76 6.79
C ALA A 12 3.78 3.90 5.50
N SER A 13 2.50 4.26 5.59
CA SER A 13 1.65 4.48 4.41
C SER A 13 2.14 5.63 3.53
N ALA A 14 2.67 6.71 4.12
CA ALA A 14 3.23 7.84 3.38
C ALA A 14 4.52 7.47 2.66
N VAL A 15 5.41 6.70 3.30
CA VAL A 15 6.63 6.18 2.67
C VAL A 15 6.27 5.24 1.50
N LEU A 16 5.27 4.39 1.68
CA LEU A 16 4.79 3.47 0.63
C LEU A 16 4.14 4.21 -0.54
N ALA A 17 3.35 5.24 -0.26
CA ALA A 17 2.81 6.13 -1.28
C ALA A 17 3.93 6.82 -2.09
N LEU A 18 4.98 7.31 -1.42
CA LEU A 18 6.15 7.88 -2.09
C LEU A 18 6.87 6.85 -2.98
N LEU A 19 7.06 5.62 -2.52
CA LEU A 19 7.65 4.55 -3.31
C LEU A 19 6.83 4.25 -4.58
N ALA A 20 5.51 4.22 -4.48
CA ALA A 20 4.63 4.04 -5.64
C ALA A 20 4.63 5.22 -6.62
N VAL A 21 4.84 6.45 -6.16
CA VAL A 21 5.09 7.58 -7.07
C VAL A 21 6.40 7.37 -7.80
N THR A 22 7.47 6.98 -7.09
CA THR A 22 8.79 6.80 -7.70
C THR A 22 8.84 5.65 -8.71
N SER A 23 7.97 4.63 -8.58
CA SER A 23 7.92 3.52 -9.53
C SER A 23 7.40 3.92 -10.91
N VAL A 24 6.68 5.04 -11.04
CA VAL A 24 6.24 5.60 -12.34
C VAL A 24 7.43 6.00 -13.22
N PHE A 25 8.57 6.32 -12.64
CA PHE A 25 9.77 6.67 -13.40
C PHE A 25 10.58 5.43 -13.84
N MET A 26 10.26 4.23 -13.36
CA MET A 26 10.96 3.01 -13.78
C MET A 26 10.46 2.47 -15.13
N THR A 27 9.24 2.82 -15.54
CA THR A 27 8.64 2.40 -16.82
C THR A 27 9.27 3.03 -18.06
N ASP A 28 10.05 4.12 -17.90
CA ASP A 28 10.73 4.79 -19.03
C ASP A 28 11.92 3.99 -19.61
N SER A 29 12.34 2.89 -18.95
CA SER A 29 13.45 2.03 -19.42
C SER A 29 13.00 0.81 -20.25
N CYS A 30 11.72 0.74 -20.63
CA CYS A 30 11.21 -0.32 -21.49
C CYS A 30 11.76 -0.15 -22.92
N GLY A 31 12.69 -1.02 -23.30
CA GLY A 31 13.21 -1.14 -24.67
C GLY A 31 12.45 -2.19 -25.46
N SER A 32 12.34 -2.03 -26.78
CA SER A 32 11.60 -2.95 -27.65
C SER A 32 12.32 -4.29 -27.76
N VAL A 33 11.85 -5.29 -27.02
CA VAL A 33 12.33 -6.68 -27.13
C VAL A 33 11.13 -7.61 -27.07
N ASP A 34 11.18 -8.69 -27.84
CA ASP A 34 10.03 -9.59 -28.06
C ASP A 34 9.51 -10.30 -26.78
N ASP A 35 10.32 -10.37 -25.72
CA ASP A 35 9.94 -10.83 -24.37
C ASP A 35 9.83 -9.63 -23.39
N GLU A 36 8.99 -8.65 -23.72
CA GLU A 36 8.81 -7.47 -22.87
C GLU A 36 8.08 -7.83 -21.56
N PRO A 37 8.62 -7.44 -20.39
CA PRO A 37 7.99 -7.69 -19.11
C PRO A 37 6.65 -6.95 -18.99
N ARG A 38 5.67 -7.52 -18.26
CA ARG A 38 4.28 -7.01 -18.21
C ARG A 38 4.16 -5.58 -17.70
N VAL A 39 5.15 -5.10 -16.95
CA VAL A 39 5.23 -3.71 -16.50
C VAL A 39 5.44 -2.69 -17.61
N CYS A 40 5.88 -3.12 -18.80
CA CYS A 40 6.01 -2.27 -19.97
C CYS A 40 4.67 -2.05 -20.69
N ASP A 41 3.65 -2.87 -20.41
CA ASP A 41 2.28 -2.59 -20.83
C ASP A 41 1.70 -1.47 -19.95
N MET A 42 1.58 -0.27 -20.52
CA MET A 42 1.05 0.91 -19.83
C MET A 42 -0.37 0.70 -19.28
N GLY A 43 -1.19 -0.15 -19.89
CA GLY A 43 -2.53 -0.50 -19.40
C GLY A 43 -2.47 -1.37 -18.14
N TYR A 44 -1.59 -2.38 -18.14
CA TYR A 44 -1.36 -3.24 -16.97
C TYR A 44 -0.71 -2.47 -15.83
N PHE A 45 0.33 -1.66 -16.12
CA PHE A 45 0.99 -0.82 -15.14
C PHE A 45 0.01 0.19 -14.53
N GLY A 46 -0.74 0.92 -15.36
CA GLY A 46 -1.69 1.93 -14.91
C GLY A 46 -2.78 1.34 -14.03
N SER A 47 -3.38 0.22 -14.44
CA SER A 47 -4.43 -0.45 -13.64
C SER A 47 -3.90 -0.99 -12.30
N THR A 48 -2.69 -1.57 -12.29
CA THR A 48 -2.02 -2.07 -11.08
C THR A 48 -1.69 -0.92 -10.12
N LEU A 49 -1.14 0.18 -10.63
CA LEU A 49 -0.81 1.37 -9.85
C LEU A 49 -2.07 2.01 -9.24
N VAL A 50 -3.13 2.20 -10.04
CA VAL A 50 -4.41 2.74 -9.55
C VAL A 50 -5.01 1.82 -8.48
N GLY A 51 -4.99 0.50 -8.69
CA GLY A 51 -5.47 -0.47 -7.71
C GLY A 51 -4.71 -0.40 -6.38
N TYR A 52 -3.38 -0.25 -6.45
CA TYR A 52 -2.53 -0.06 -5.28
C TYR A 52 -2.86 1.23 -4.51
N TRP A 53 -3.04 2.35 -5.21
CA TRP A 53 -3.43 3.62 -4.61
C TRP A 53 -4.79 3.54 -3.91
N VAL A 54 -5.79 2.92 -4.56
CA VAL A 54 -7.11 2.71 -3.96
C VAL A 54 -7.00 1.88 -2.68
N LEU A 55 -6.24 0.78 -2.69
CA LEU A 55 -6.00 -0.05 -1.52
C LEU A 55 -5.31 0.72 -0.38
N LEU A 56 -4.31 1.53 -0.69
CA LEU A 56 -3.63 2.39 0.27
C LEU A 56 -4.59 3.36 0.94
N VAL A 57 -5.40 4.08 0.16
CA VAL A 57 -6.39 5.03 0.68
C VAL A 57 -7.41 4.33 1.56
N VAL A 58 -7.92 3.17 1.13
CA VAL A 58 -8.86 2.36 1.92
C VAL A 58 -8.22 1.96 3.25
N LEU A 59 -6.97 1.49 3.26
CA LEU A 59 -6.27 1.12 4.50
C LEU A 59 -6.07 2.32 5.42
N VAL A 60 -5.69 3.48 4.88
CA VAL A 60 -5.50 4.71 5.65
C VAL A 60 -6.80 5.21 6.27
N VAL A 61 -7.96 4.98 5.65
CA VAL A 61 -9.27 5.40 6.18
C VAL A 61 -9.89 4.36 7.12
N VAL A 62 -9.82 3.08 6.77
CA VAL A 62 -10.48 2.00 7.52
C VAL A 62 -9.81 1.78 8.87
N VAL A 63 -8.48 1.81 8.92
CA VAL A 63 -7.71 1.56 10.16
C VAL A 63 -8.06 2.55 11.28
N PRO A 64 -8.06 3.89 11.08
CA PRO A 64 -8.46 4.83 12.12
C PRO A 64 -9.94 4.67 12.52
N LEU A 65 -10.84 4.42 11.57
CA LEU A 65 -12.25 4.16 11.89
C LEU A 65 -12.42 2.95 12.83
N VAL A 66 -11.65 1.89 12.60
CA VAL A 66 -11.65 0.70 13.46
C VAL A 66 -11.02 1.00 14.82
N ILE A 67 -9.90 1.73 14.88
CA ILE A 67 -9.26 2.13 16.14
C ILE A 67 -10.20 2.99 16.98
N VAL A 68 -10.88 3.97 16.39
CA VAL A 68 -11.85 4.84 17.09
C VAL A 68 -13.02 4.00 17.62
N ARG A 69 -13.65 3.17 16.77
CA ARG A 69 -14.77 2.31 17.18
C ARG A 69 -14.43 1.32 18.29
N THR A 70 -13.21 0.78 18.28
CA THR A 70 -12.76 -0.19 19.30
C THR A 70 -12.37 0.49 20.61
N THR A 71 -11.82 1.70 20.53
CA THR A 71 -11.52 2.55 21.70
C THR A 71 -12.80 2.95 22.43
N HIS A 72 -13.89 3.27 21.72
CA HIS A 72 -15.20 3.54 22.33
C HIS A 72 -15.86 2.34 23.03
N ARG A 73 -15.32 1.12 22.84
CA ARG A 73 -15.85 -0.12 23.43
C ARG A 73 -15.00 -0.66 24.58
N ASP A 74 -14.04 0.12 25.09
CA ASP A 74 -13.06 -0.30 26.12
C ASP A 74 -12.33 -1.62 25.78
N ARG A 75 -12.19 -1.93 24.49
CA ARG A 75 -11.46 -3.13 24.03
C ARG A 75 -10.05 -2.74 23.60
N ALA A 76 -9.11 -3.66 23.79
CA ALA A 76 -7.75 -3.52 23.31
C ALA A 76 -7.75 -3.23 21.79
N SER A 77 -7.32 -2.03 21.40
CA SER A 77 -7.27 -1.57 20.01
C SER A 77 -5.94 -1.88 19.31
N TRP A 78 -4.93 -2.32 20.06
CA TRP A 78 -3.65 -2.81 19.54
C TRP A 78 -3.78 -3.85 18.42
N PRO A 79 -4.52 -4.97 18.55
CA PRO A 79 -4.54 -6.01 17.52
C PRO A 79 -5.01 -5.50 16.16
N TRP A 80 -5.91 -4.51 16.14
CA TRP A 80 -6.37 -3.88 14.91
C TRP A 80 -5.31 -3.01 14.24
N ALA A 81 -4.50 -2.30 15.03
CA ALA A 81 -3.35 -1.56 14.51
C ALA A 81 -2.29 -2.51 13.92
N LEU A 82 -2.00 -3.63 14.57
CA LEU A 82 -1.10 -4.65 14.01
C LEU A 82 -1.65 -5.25 12.71
N LEU A 83 -2.95 -5.53 12.66
CA LEU A 83 -3.59 -6.06 11.45
C LEU A 83 -3.53 -5.05 10.31
N GLY A 84 -3.70 -3.76 10.60
CA GLY A 84 -3.50 -2.68 9.64
C GLY A 84 -2.07 -2.64 9.07
N LEU A 85 -1.05 -2.76 9.93
CA LEU A 85 0.35 -2.82 9.51
C LEU A 85 0.66 -4.08 8.68
N ALA A 86 0.14 -5.23 9.07
CA ALA A 86 0.31 -6.47 8.33
C ALA A 86 -0.35 -6.39 6.94
N ALA A 87 -1.54 -5.81 6.84
CA ALA A 87 -2.22 -5.58 5.57
C ALA A 87 -1.44 -4.62 4.65
N LEU A 88 -0.87 -3.54 5.20
CA LEU A 88 0.02 -2.64 4.47
C LEU A 88 1.24 -3.36 3.91
N ALA A 89 1.89 -4.20 4.72
CA ALA A 89 3.03 -4.99 4.29
C ALA A 89 2.64 -5.97 3.17
N ALA A 90 1.52 -6.68 3.32
CA ALA A 90 1.03 -7.64 2.31
C ALA A 90 0.70 -6.97 0.97
N VAL A 91 -0.01 -5.83 1.00
CA VAL A 91 -0.33 -5.05 -0.21
C VAL A 91 0.93 -4.54 -0.90
N THR A 92 1.95 -4.14 -0.13
CA THR A 92 3.24 -3.71 -0.67
C THR A 92 4.00 -4.85 -1.34
N VAL A 93 4.10 -6.00 -0.68
CA VAL A 93 4.76 -7.18 -1.25
C VAL A 93 4.08 -7.61 -2.53
N LEU A 94 2.74 -7.60 -2.55
CA LEU A 94 1.96 -7.91 -3.75
C LEU A 94 2.24 -6.91 -4.87
N PHE A 95 2.27 -5.61 -4.58
CA PHE A 95 2.59 -4.58 -5.57
C PHE A 95 3.98 -4.74 -6.16
N VAL A 96 5.01 -4.92 -5.32
CA VAL A 96 6.38 -5.16 -5.78
C VAL A 96 6.43 -6.43 -6.64
N PHE A 97 5.79 -7.52 -6.19
CA PHE A 97 5.76 -8.76 -6.95
C PHE A 97 5.12 -8.60 -8.33
N LEU A 98 3.98 -7.90 -8.42
CA LEU A 98 3.30 -7.62 -9.69
C LEU A 98 4.11 -6.70 -10.61
N MET A 99 4.99 -5.86 -10.03
CA MET A 99 5.88 -4.95 -10.74
C MET A 99 7.20 -5.60 -11.17
N THR A 100 7.64 -6.66 -10.49
CA THR A 100 8.89 -7.38 -10.83
C THR A 100 8.67 -8.55 -11.78
N ARG A 101 7.42 -8.83 -12.16
CA ARG A 101 7.03 -9.99 -12.98
C ARG A 101 6.59 -9.55 -14.36
#